data_AF-A0A8J8YPA0-F1
#
_entry.id   AF-A0A8J8YPA0-F1
#
_cell.length_a   1.000
_cell.length_b   1.000
_cell.length_c   1.000
_cell.angle_alpha   90.00
_cell.angle_beta   90.00
_cell.angle_gamma   90.00
#
_symmetry.space_group_name_H-M   'P 1'
#
loop_
_entity.id
_entity.type
_entity.pdbx_description
1 polymer ?
#
loop_
_entity_poly.entity_id
_entity_poly.type
_entity_poly.pdbx_seq_one_letter_code
_entity_poly.pdbx_strand_id
1 'polypeptide(L)'
;MGCAERHFLAARGEWRVATVGGRPAGAGRPEEALAAGSDPRGAAARLACSAPTPGGGGGTMPFDFRRFDIYRKVPKDLTQPTYTGAIISICCCLFILFLFLSELTGFITTEVVNELYVDDPDKDSGGKIDVSLNISLPNLHCELVGLDIQDEMGRHEVGHIDNSMKIPLNNGAGCRFEGQFSINKVPGNFHVSTHSATAQPQNPDMTHIIHKLSFGDTLQVQNVHGAFNALGGADRLTSNPLASHDYILKIVPTVYEDKSGKQQYSYQYTVANKEYVAYSHTGRIIPAIWFRYDLSPITVKYTERRQPLYRFITTRVTMKFNPFVTSDRSKNRKRHFNAPSHVRRKIMSSPLSKELRQKYNVRSMPIRKDDEVQVVITRLKLDKDRKKILERKAKSRQVGKEKGKYKEELIEKMQE
;
A
#
# COMPACT_ATOMS: atom_id res chain seq x y z
N MET A 1 32.94 1.02 32.55
CA MET A 1 31.91 0.31 31.74
C MET A 1 31.47 1.28 30.66
N GLY A 2 31.82 1.05 29.39
CA GLY A 2 31.38 1.87 28.24
C GLY A 2 30.27 1.15 27.46
N CYS A 3 29.29 1.78 26.79
CA CYS A 3 29.28 3.04 25.99
C CYS A 3 29.70 2.83 24.52
N ALA A 4 29.34 3.77 23.64
CA ALA A 4 29.16 3.68 22.17
C ALA A 4 27.94 2.82 21.76
N GLU A 5 26.79 3.37 21.39
CA GLU A 5 26.48 4.24 20.24
C GLU A 5 26.54 3.52 18.88
N ARG A 6 25.41 3.57 18.14
CA ARG A 6 25.37 3.31 16.70
C ARG A 6 25.36 4.67 16.00
N HIS A 7 26.37 4.97 15.21
CA HIS A 7 26.30 6.06 14.25
C HIS A 7 26.43 5.56 12.81
N PHE A 8 25.70 6.22 11.91
CA PHE A 8 25.74 5.98 10.48
C PHE A 8 27.14 6.29 9.92
N LEU A 9 27.57 5.52 8.93
CA LEU A 9 28.49 6.00 7.90
C LEU A 9 27.89 5.72 6.52
N ALA A 10 27.79 6.77 5.71
CA ALA A 10 27.11 6.73 4.43
C ALA A 10 28.01 6.19 3.32
N ALA A 11 27.47 5.35 2.45
CA ALA A 11 28.13 4.95 1.21
C ALA A 11 28.06 6.08 0.17
N ARG A 12 28.94 7.09 0.30
CA ARG A 12 29.26 7.99 -0.82
C ARG A 12 29.95 7.17 -1.92
N GLY A 13 29.24 6.95 -3.02
CA GLY A 13 29.83 6.36 -4.22
C GLY A 13 30.33 7.44 -5.17
N GLU A 14 31.64 7.59 -5.30
CA GLU A 14 32.24 8.41 -6.35
C GLU A 14 33.08 7.61 -7.34
N TRP A 15 32.82 7.90 -8.60
CA TRP A 15 33.58 7.61 -9.82
C TRP A 15 35.06 8.04 -9.66
N ARG A 16 36.06 7.50 -10.36
CA ARG A 16 36.21 7.14 -11.81
C ARG A 16 37.30 6.03 -11.88
N VAL A 17 37.79 5.47 -13.00
CA VAL A 17 37.86 5.75 -14.46
C VAL A 17 37.79 4.36 -15.19
N ALA A 18 37.95 4.08 -16.51
CA ALA A 18 38.24 4.81 -17.76
C ALA A 18 37.73 4.05 -19.03
N THR A 19 37.93 4.68 -20.20
CA THR A 19 38.32 4.17 -21.56
C THR A 19 38.35 2.65 -21.87
N VAL A 20 38.01 2.11 -23.05
CA VAL A 20 37.50 2.61 -24.36
C VAL A 20 37.02 1.35 -25.17
N GLY A 21 36.28 1.35 -26.29
CA GLY A 21 35.72 2.38 -27.18
C GLY A 21 35.61 1.86 -28.64
N GLY A 22 35.15 2.68 -29.60
CA GLY A 22 35.23 2.39 -31.05
C GLY A 22 33.96 1.90 -31.78
N ARG A 23 33.70 2.47 -32.96
CA ARG A 23 32.76 2.01 -34.01
C ARG A 23 33.62 1.56 -35.22
N PRO A 24 33.14 0.73 -36.18
CA PRO A 24 32.58 1.29 -37.42
C PRO A 24 31.53 0.36 -38.11
N ALA A 25 31.26 0.57 -39.41
CA ALA A 25 30.38 -0.25 -40.27
C ALA A 25 30.83 -0.19 -41.76
N GLY A 26 30.41 -1.14 -42.61
CA GLY A 26 30.48 -1.02 -44.08
C GLY A 26 30.81 -2.29 -44.88
N ALA A 27 30.29 -2.36 -46.13
CA ALA A 27 30.53 -3.34 -47.21
C ALA A 27 30.17 -4.84 -46.99
N GLY A 28 29.75 -5.62 -48.01
CA GLY A 28 29.23 -5.25 -49.35
C GLY A 28 29.21 -6.36 -50.44
N ARG A 29 28.02 -6.79 -50.90
CA ARG A 29 27.68 -7.56 -52.16
C ARG A 29 28.44 -8.92 -52.38
N PRO A 30 28.25 -9.72 -53.47
CA PRO A 30 27.64 -9.51 -54.81
C PRO A 30 26.31 -10.25 -55.10
N GLU A 31 25.85 -10.21 -56.36
CA GLU A 31 24.70 -10.91 -56.97
C GLU A 31 25.14 -11.83 -58.12
N GLU A 32 24.33 -12.85 -58.41
CA GLU A 32 24.10 -13.55 -59.70
C GLU A 32 22.70 -14.21 -59.55
N ALA A 33 21.71 -14.21 -60.48
CA ALA A 33 21.62 -14.21 -61.96
C ALA A 33 21.88 -15.59 -62.63
N LEU A 34 21.23 -16.03 -63.72
CA LEU A 34 19.85 -15.87 -64.29
C LEU A 34 19.73 -16.80 -65.53
N ALA A 35 18.87 -17.85 -65.56
CA ALA A 35 18.42 -18.61 -66.77
C ALA A 35 17.62 -19.91 -66.42
N ALA A 36 17.00 -20.68 -67.33
CA ALA A 36 16.05 -20.40 -68.44
C ALA A 36 15.60 -21.72 -69.13
N GLY A 37 14.32 -21.83 -69.56
CA GLY A 37 13.78 -22.96 -70.36
C GLY A 37 13.34 -24.22 -69.56
N SER A 38 12.43 -25.08 -70.05
CA SER A 38 11.67 -25.09 -71.32
C SER A 38 10.34 -25.88 -71.22
N ASP A 39 9.31 -25.42 -71.93
CA ASP A 39 7.99 -26.06 -72.18
C ASP A 39 8.11 -27.20 -73.26
N PRO A 40 7.12 -28.06 -73.66
CA PRO A 40 5.70 -27.71 -73.90
C PRO A 40 4.56 -28.77 -73.78
N ARG A 41 3.31 -28.25 -73.91
CA ARG A 41 2.09 -28.82 -74.58
C ARG A 41 1.21 -29.91 -73.91
N GLY A 42 -0.11 -29.64 -73.84
CA GLY A 42 -1.17 -30.67 -73.72
C GLY A 42 -2.61 -30.19 -73.34
N ALA A 43 -3.46 -29.84 -74.33
CA ALA A 43 -4.95 -29.71 -74.36
C ALA A 43 -5.77 -29.54 -73.03
N ALA A 44 -6.49 -28.43 -72.80
CA ALA A 44 -7.88 -28.10 -73.22
C ALA A 44 -9.01 -28.75 -72.35
N ALA A 45 -10.18 -28.14 -72.07
CA ALA A 45 -10.83 -26.94 -72.62
C ALA A 45 -11.82 -26.23 -71.62
N ARG A 46 -12.11 -24.93 -71.88
CA ARG A 46 -13.37 -24.11 -71.81
C ARG A 46 -14.50 -24.48 -70.79
N LEU A 47 -15.28 -23.56 -70.19
CA LEU A 47 -15.83 -22.25 -70.65
C LEU A 47 -15.94 -21.17 -69.53
N ALA A 48 -16.24 -19.92 -69.91
CA ALA A 48 -16.68 -18.80 -69.03
C ALA A 48 -18.22 -18.80 -68.87
N CYS A 49 -18.87 -18.06 -67.95
CA CYS A 49 -19.01 -16.59 -67.77
C CYS A 49 -19.66 -16.31 -66.37
N SER A 50 -19.76 -15.11 -65.79
CA SER A 50 -19.30 -13.72 -66.08
C SER A 50 -19.36 -12.87 -64.78
N ALA A 51 -18.71 -11.70 -64.73
CA ALA A 51 -18.70 -10.79 -63.57
C ALA A 51 -20.01 -9.98 -63.38
N PRO A 52 -20.15 -9.25 -62.25
CA PRO A 52 -19.81 -7.81 -62.31
C PRO A 52 -18.78 -7.34 -61.26
N THR A 53 -18.46 -6.04 -61.32
CA THR A 53 -17.25 -5.37 -60.80
C THR A 53 -17.38 -4.74 -59.40
N PRO A 54 -16.26 -4.33 -58.74
CA PRO A 54 -16.25 -3.95 -57.33
C PRO A 54 -16.67 -2.49 -57.06
N GLY A 55 -17.33 -2.27 -55.91
CA GLY A 55 -17.50 -0.97 -55.26
C GLY A 55 -16.72 -0.91 -53.95
N GLY A 56 -16.04 0.21 -53.69
CA GLY A 56 -15.19 0.39 -52.51
C GLY A 56 -15.96 0.73 -51.23
N GLY A 57 -15.44 0.31 -50.08
CA GLY A 57 -15.95 0.69 -48.76
C GLY A 57 -14.92 0.43 -47.66
N GLY A 58 -14.54 1.48 -46.93
CA GLY A 58 -13.58 1.38 -45.82
C GLY A 58 -14.19 0.75 -44.57
N GLY A 59 -14.21 -0.58 -44.51
CA GLY A 59 -14.70 -1.32 -43.35
C GLY A 59 -13.61 -1.56 -42.29
N THR A 60 -13.83 -1.12 -41.05
CA THR A 60 -13.01 -1.52 -39.90
C THR A 60 -13.08 -3.03 -39.70
N MET A 61 -11.94 -3.72 -39.72
CA MET A 61 -11.87 -5.16 -39.47
C MET A 61 -12.47 -5.48 -38.08
N PRO A 62 -13.57 -6.26 -37.99
CA PRO A 62 -14.14 -6.63 -36.71
C PRO A 62 -13.15 -7.55 -35.96
N PHE A 63 -13.02 -7.35 -34.65
CA PHE A 63 -12.19 -8.21 -33.80
C PHE A 63 -12.81 -9.61 -33.71
N ASP A 64 -12.40 -10.53 -34.59
CA ASP A 64 -12.90 -11.90 -34.56
C ASP A 64 -12.32 -12.69 -33.37
N PHE A 65 -13.09 -12.70 -32.28
CA PHE A 65 -12.80 -13.43 -31.04
C PHE A 65 -12.57 -14.94 -31.27
N ARG A 66 -12.98 -15.52 -32.40
CA ARG A 66 -12.76 -16.95 -32.73
C ARG A 66 -11.27 -17.32 -32.79
N ARG A 67 -10.35 -16.35 -32.95
CA ARG A 67 -8.89 -16.57 -32.90
C ARG A 67 -8.31 -16.76 -31.49
N PHE A 68 -9.04 -16.43 -30.42
CA PHE A 68 -8.54 -16.60 -29.04
C PHE A 68 -8.81 -17.99 -28.45
N ASP A 69 -9.54 -18.85 -29.17
CA ASP A 69 -9.79 -20.22 -28.75
C ASP A 69 -8.60 -21.12 -29.11
N ILE A 70 -7.65 -21.23 -28.17
CA ILE A 70 -6.41 -22.00 -28.31
C ILE A 70 -6.67 -23.52 -28.33
N TYR A 71 -7.87 -23.98 -27.96
CA TYR A 71 -8.18 -25.40 -27.83
C TYR A 71 -8.77 -26.00 -29.11
N ARG A 72 -8.28 -27.19 -29.47
CA ARG A 72 -8.83 -27.96 -30.60
C ARG A 72 -10.24 -28.43 -30.24
N LYS A 73 -11.25 -27.82 -30.87
CA LYS A 73 -12.66 -28.14 -30.70
C LYS A 73 -12.92 -29.63 -30.95
N VAL A 74 -13.61 -30.27 -30.02
CA VAL A 74 -14.03 -31.67 -30.12
C VAL A 74 -15.17 -31.75 -31.16
N PRO A 75 -15.17 -32.72 -32.09
CA PRO A 75 -16.30 -32.93 -33.00
C PRO A 75 -17.57 -33.29 -32.21
N LYS A 76 -18.72 -32.77 -32.66
CA LYS A 76 -19.98 -32.82 -31.91
C LYS A 76 -20.47 -34.24 -31.63
N ASP A 77 -20.10 -35.17 -32.49
CA ASP A 77 -20.55 -36.57 -32.50
C ASP A 77 -19.98 -37.37 -31.29
N LEU A 78 -18.92 -36.83 -30.65
CA LEU A 78 -18.31 -37.36 -29.43
C LEU A 78 -18.77 -36.61 -28.15
N THR A 79 -19.71 -35.66 -28.26
CA THR A 79 -20.17 -34.82 -27.14
C THR A 79 -21.69 -34.81 -27.01
N GLN A 80 -22.24 -35.62 -26.09
CA GLN A 80 -23.66 -35.53 -25.74
C GLN A 80 -23.91 -34.34 -24.78
N PRO A 81 -24.82 -33.41 -25.11
CA PRO A 81 -25.14 -32.29 -24.22
C PRO A 81 -25.99 -32.77 -23.03
N THR A 82 -25.57 -32.44 -21.81
CA THR A 82 -26.30 -32.78 -20.57
C THR A 82 -26.90 -31.53 -19.94
N TYR A 83 -28.21 -31.56 -19.64
CA TYR A 83 -28.91 -30.46 -18.98
C TYR A 83 -28.32 -30.15 -17.59
N THR A 84 -27.90 -31.17 -16.85
CA THR A 84 -27.20 -31.03 -15.56
C THR A 84 -25.87 -30.30 -15.70
N GLY A 85 -25.06 -30.64 -16.72
CA GLY A 85 -23.81 -29.95 -17.02
C GLY A 85 -24.01 -28.48 -17.42
N ALA A 86 -25.09 -28.17 -18.14
CA ALA A 86 -25.46 -26.80 -18.48
C ALA A 86 -25.83 -25.97 -17.24
N ILE A 87 -26.65 -26.51 -16.34
CA ILE A 87 -27.03 -25.85 -15.06
C ILE A 87 -25.78 -25.58 -14.21
N ILE A 88 -24.93 -26.59 -14.02
CA ILE A 88 -23.67 -26.45 -13.25
C ILE A 88 -22.78 -25.36 -13.87
N SER A 89 -22.66 -25.33 -15.20
CA SER A 89 -21.87 -24.31 -15.91
C SER A 89 -22.40 -22.90 -15.68
N ILE A 90 -23.74 -22.71 -15.70
CA ILE A 90 -24.38 -21.41 -15.42
C ILE A 90 -24.12 -20.99 -13.97
N CYS A 91 -24.29 -21.89 -13.00
CA CYS A 91 -24.00 -21.62 -11.58
C CYS A 91 -22.53 -21.24 -11.36
N CYS A 92 -21.58 -21.94 -12.00
CA CYS A 92 -20.16 -21.59 -11.95
C CYS A 92 -19.87 -20.21 -12.54
N CYS A 93 -20.46 -19.87 -13.69
CA CYS A 93 -20.30 -18.54 -14.30
C CYS A 93 -20.85 -17.42 -13.40
N LEU A 94 -22.03 -17.61 -12.78
CA LEU A 94 -22.61 -16.65 -11.84
C LEU A 94 -21.75 -16.49 -10.58
N PHE A 95 -21.21 -17.58 -10.03
CA PHE A 95 -20.31 -17.53 -8.88
C PHE A 95 -18.98 -16.82 -9.20
N ILE A 96 -18.40 -17.08 -10.38
CA ILE A 96 -17.20 -16.36 -10.87
C ILE A 96 -17.49 -14.87 -11.06
N LEU A 97 -18.67 -14.50 -11.58
CA LEU A 97 -19.09 -13.11 -11.73
C LEU A 97 -19.29 -12.43 -10.36
N PHE A 98 -19.90 -13.11 -9.38
CA PHE A 98 -20.05 -12.60 -8.02
C PHE A 98 -18.69 -12.33 -7.36
N LEU A 99 -17.76 -13.29 -7.41
CA LEU A 99 -16.39 -13.09 -6.92
C LEU A 99 -15.65 -11.99 -7.69
N PHE A 100 -15.91 -11.85 -8.99
CA PHE A 100 -15.35 -10.76 -9.80
C PHE A 100 -15.81 -9.39 -9.31
N LEU A 101 -17.12 -9.22 -9.09
CA LEU A 101 -17.72 -7.97 -8.65
C LEU A 101 -17.34 -7.62 -7.20
N SER A 102 -17.22 -8.62 -6.32
CA SER A 102 -16.73 -8.44 -4.95
C SER A 102 -15.28 -7.93 -4.91
N GLU A 103 -14.37 -8.58 -5.64
CA GLU A 103 -12.97 -8.13 -5.76
C GLU A 103 -12.85 -6.77 -6.48
N LEU A 104 -13.72 -6.48 -7.46
CA LEU A 104 -13.75 -5.18 -8.14
C LEU A 104 -14.20 -4.06 -7.19
N THR A 105 -15.22 -4.32 -6.36
CA THR A 105 -15.69 -3.37 -5.34
C THR A 105 -14.58 -3.10 -4.32
N GLY A 106 -13.90 -4.15 -3.84
CA GLY A 106 -12.75 -4.04 -2.94
C GLY A 106 -11.54 -3.29 -3.53
N PHE A 107 -11.36 -3.33 -4.86
CA PHE A 107 -10.34 -2.55 -5.56
C PHE A 107 -10.72 -1.08 -5.78
N ILE A 108 -12.02 -0.78 -5.93
CA ILE A 108 -12.53 0.58 -6.13
C ILE A 108 -12.59 1.36 -4.80
N THR A 109 -12.93 0.69 -3.70
CA THR A 109 -12.93 1.26 -2.35
C THR A 109 -11.55 1.74 -1.92
N THR A 110 -11.54 2.71 -1.00
CA THR A 110 -10.33 3.40 -0.57
C THR A 110 -9.88 2.86 0.79
N GLU A 111 -8.57 2.79 1.02
CA GLU A 111 -8.00 2.26 2.26
C GLU A 111 -7.21 3.39 2.94
N VAL A 112 -7.67 3.79 4.12
CA VAL A 112 -6.99 4.81 4.94
C VAL A 112 -5.90 4.11 5.75
N VAL A 113 -4.64 4.50 5.52
CA VAL A 113 -3.47 3.94 6.20
C VAL A 113 -2.98 4.92 7.25
N ASN A 114 -2.94 4.46 8.50
CA ASN A 114 -2.54 5.25 9.67
C ASN A 114 -1.03 5.07 9.91
N GLU A 115 -0.26 6.16 9.84
CA GLU A 115 1.18 6.19 10.11
C GLU A 115 1.45 7.16 11.28
N LEU A 116 2.32 6.78 12.23
CA LEU A 116 2.67 7.61 13.40
C LEU A 116 4.08 8.18 13.22
N TYR A 117 4.27 9.47 13.45
CA TYR A 117 5.54 10.16 13.30
C TYR A 117 5.73 11.30 14.31
N VAL A 118 6.95 11.85 14.39
CA VAL A 118 7.39 12.84 15.39
C VAL A 118 7.92 14.07 14.66
N ASP A 119 6.99 14.90 14.20
CA ASP A 119 7.20 16.21 13.56
C ASP A 119 5.95 17.06 13.88
N ASP A 120 6.11 18.38 14.05
CA ASP A 120 4.98 19.30 13.89
C ASP A 120 4.55 19.25 12.41
N PRO A 121 3.30 18.85 12.10
CA PRO A 121 2.85 18.77 10.72
C PRO A 121 2.63 20.15 10.08
N ASP A 122 2.41 21.17 10.91
CA ASP A 122 1.72 22.40 10.53
C ASP A 122 2.64 23.59 10.87
N LYS A 123 3.78 23.60 10.17
CA LYS A 123 4.86 24.58 10.36
C LYS A 123 4.51 25.96 9.80
N ASP A 124 3.53 26.03 8.89
CA ASP A 124 3.15 27.25 8.17
C ASP A 124 2.15 28.12 8.96
N SER A 125 1.35 27.55 9.87
CA SER A 125 0.36 28.29 10.69
C SER A 125 0.98 29.09 11.85
N GLY A 126 2.24 29.51 11.73
CA GLY A 126 2.89 30.46 12.63
C GLY A 126 3.00 30.04 14.11
N GLY A 127 2.89 28.74 14.41
CA GLY A 127 2.93 28.23 15.78
C GLY A 127 1.61 28.33 16.56
N LYS A 128 0.47 28.52 15.89
CA LYS A 128 -0.87 28.61 16.50
C LYS A 128 -1.77 27.42 16.18
N ILE A 129 -2.86 27.28 16.94
CA ILE A 129 -3.96 26.35 16.72
C ILE A 129 -5.28 27.12 16.87
N ASP A 130 -6.18 27.01 15.89
CA ASP A 130 -7.53 27.57 16.01
C ASP A 130 -8.45 26.65 16.83
N VAL A 131 -9.23 27.25 17.72
CA VAL A 131 -10.14 26.57 18.65
C VAL A 131 -11.57 27.02 18.40
N SER A 132 -12.49 26.07 18.27
CA SER A 132 -13.94 26.32 18.27
C SER A 132 -14.55 25.80 19.56
N LEU A 133 -15.00 26.69 20.45
CA LEU A 133 -15.75 26.36 21.66
C LEU A 133 -17.24 26.69 21.48
N ASN A 134 -18.12 25.80 21.92
CA ASN A 134 -19.57 26.00 21.99
C ASN A 134 -20.09 25.39 23.30
N ILE A 135 -20.48 26.24 24.24
CA ILE A 135 -20.85 25.88 25.61
C ILE A 135 -22.12 26.64 26.02
N SER A 136 -22.96 26.04 26.85
CA SER A 136 -24.19 26.64 27.37
C SER A 136 -24.23 26.57 28.89
N LEU A 137 -24.43 27.71 29.54
CA LEU A 137 -24.59 27.86 30.99
C LEU A 137 -26.03 28.36 31.22
N PRO A 138 -26.98 27.51 31.66
CA PRO A 138 -28.40 27.85 31.67
C PRO A 138 -28.80 28.86 32.76
N ASN A 139 -27.92 29.07 33.75
CA ASN A 139 -28.18 29.85 34.97
C ASN A 139 -27.21 31.06 35.12
N LEU A 140 -26.47 31.42 34.08
CA LEU A 140 -25.52 32.54 34.08
C LEU A 140 -25.77 33.51 32.91
N HIS A 141 -26.02 34.78 33.23
CA HIS A 141 -26.27 35.85 32.25
C HIS A 141 -25.09 36.09 31.29
N CYS A 142 -25.38 36.32 30.01
CA CYS A 142 -24.35 36.54 28.97
C CYS A 142 -23.40 37.71 29.23
N GLU A 143 -23.83 38.75 29.93
CA GLU A 143 -22.98 39.90 30.28
C GLU A 143 -21.83 39.50 31.22
N LEU A 144 -22.05 38.48 32.06
CA LEU A 144 -21.08 38.02 33.06
C LEU A 144 -20.08 37.01 32.49
N VAL A 145 -20.40 36.30 31.40
CA VAL A 145 -19.55 35.26 30.82
C VAL A 145 -18.33 35.87 30.13
N GLY A 146 -17.13 35.53 30.59
CA GLY A 146 -15.85 35.84 29.97
C GLY A 146 -15.13 34.59 29.45
N LEU A 147 -14.26 34.77 28.46
CA LEU A 147 -13.25 33.80 28.04
C LEU A 147 -11.88 34.40 28.31
N ASP A 148 -11.07 33.73 29.10
CA ASP A 148 -9.72 34.15 29.45
C ASP A 148 -8.70 33.11 28.92
N ILE A 149 -7.57 33.55 28.35
CA ILE A 149 -6.55 32.71 27.71
C ILE A 149 -5.20 32.97 28.38
N GLN A 150 -4.48 31.91 28.78
CA GLN A 150 -3.22 31.99 29.50
C GLN A 150 -2.25 30.85 29.12
N ASP A 151 -1.12 31.20 28.50
CA ASP A 151 -0.14 30.24 27.96
C ASP A 151 1.20 30.34 28.71
N GLU A 152 1.98 29.25 28.80
CA GLU A 152 3.31 29.27 29.44
C GLU A 152 4.31 30.21 28.76
N MET A 153 4.05 30.66 27.52
CA MET A 153 4.80 31.72 26.84
C MET A 153 4.60 33.12 27.44
N GLY A 154 3.77 33.28 28.48
CA GLY A 154 3.46 34.58 29.10
C GLY A 154 2.37 35.38 28.39
N ARG A 155 1.68 34.79 27.40
CA ARG A 155 0.44 35.36 26.86
C ARG A 155 -0.65 35.24 27.92
N HIS A 156 -1.30 36.36 28.25
CA HIS A 156 -2.46 36.39 29.12
C HIS A 156 -3.46 37.42 28.58
N GLU A 157 -4.60 36.94 28.08
CA GLU A 157 -5.71 37.76 27.57
C GLU A 157 -6.93 37.53 28.46
N VAL A 158 -7.47 38.60 29.05
CA VAL A 158 -8.66 38.58 29.90
C VAL A 158 -9.83 39.12 29.09
N GLY A 159 -10.93 38.37 29.01
CA GLY A 159 -12.12 38.77 28.25
C GLY A 159 -11.88 38.82 26.73
N HIS A 160 -11.37 37.74 26.14
CA HIS A 160 -11.21 37.60 24.70
C HIS A 160 -12.58 37.61 24.01
N ILE A 161 -12.90 38.73 23.36
CA ILE A 161 -14.22 39.00 22.73
C ILE A 161 -14.22 38.70 21.22
N ASP A 162 -13.04 38.70 20.58
CA ASP A 162 -12.92 38.54 19.12
C ASP A 162 -13.55 37.23 18.64
N ASN A 163 -14.36 37.34 17.56
CA ASN A 163 -15.12 36.22 16.98
C ASN A 163 -15.94 35.39 17.99
N SER A 164 -16.41 36.02 19.08
CA SER A 164 -17.34 35.41 20.03
C SER A 164 -18.79 35.86 19.80
N MET A 165 -19.73 34.94 19.98
CA MET A 165 -21.17 35.19 20.00
C MET A 165 -21.77 34.72 21.32
N LYS A 166 -22.60 35.58 21.91
CA LYS A 166 -23.32 35.33 23.17
C LYS A 166 -24.82 35.30 22.88
N ILE A 167 -25.42 34.12 22.96
CA ILE A 167 -26.84 33.89 22.66
C ILE A 167 -27.58 33.70 24.00
N PRO A 168 -28.56 34.55 24.35
CA PRO A 168 -29.31 34.39 25.59
C PRO A 168 -30.16 33.11 25.59
N LEU A 169 -30.13 32.38 26.71
CA LEU A 169 -30.98 31.23 27.00
C LEU A 169 -31.98 31.59 28.10
N ASN A 170 -33.04 30.80 28.27
CA ASN A 170 -33.98 30.90 29.39
C ASN A 170 -34.50 32.34 29.62
N ASN A 171 -35.00 32.98 28.56
CA ASN A 171 -35.45 34.38 28.55
C ASN A 171 -34.41 35.41 29.04
N GLY A 172 -33.11 35.08 28.92
CA GLY A 172 -31.98 35.91 29.31
C GLY A 172 -31.24 35.46 30.58
N ALA A 173 -31.81 34.53 31.36
CA ALA A 173 -31.21 34.02 32.60
C ALA A 173 -29.97 33.15 32.38
N GLY A 174 -29.82 32.56 31.20
CA GLY A 174 -28.65 31.76 30.80
C GLY A 174 -27.96 32.32 29.57
N CYS A 175 -26.81 31.72 29.22
CA CYS A 175 -26.05 32.08 28.03
C CYS A 175 -25.50 30.84 27.30
N ARG A 176 -25.60 30.86 25.98
CA ARG A 176 -24.81 30.02 25.07
C ARG A 176 -23.69 30.86 24.48
N PHE A 177 -22.45 30.47 24.79
CA PHE A 177 -21.24 31.10 24.33
C PHE A 177 -20.64 30.26 23.19
N GLU A 178 -20.48 30.87 22.02
CA GLU A 178 -19.77 30.31 20.88
C GLU A 178 -18.56 31.18 20.57
N GLY A 179 -17.36 30.63 20.51
CA GLY A 179 -16.12 31.39 20.32
C GLY A 179 -15.15 30.70 19.36
N GLN A 180 -14.53 31.49 18.48
CA GLN A 180 -13.47 31.05 17.57
C GLN A 180 -12.19 31.86 17.82
N PHE A 181 -11.23 31.26 18.51
CA PHE A 181 -10.01 31.94 18.98
C PHE A 181 -8.77 31.10 18.69
N SER A 182 -7.60 31.72 18.55
CA SER A 182 -6.33 31.02 18.36
C SER A 182 -5.53 30.92 19.65
N ILE A 183 -5.02 29.73 19.96
CA ILE A 183 -4.07 29.44 21.05
C ILE A 183 -2.67 29.16 20.47
N ASN A 184 -1.62 29.23 21.29
CA ASN A 184 -0.27 28.89 20.84
C ASN A 184 0.01 27.37 20.95
N LYS A 185 0.96 26.84 20.17
CA LYS A 185 1.42 25.43 20.21
C LYS A 185 2.32 25.11 21.42
N VAL A 186 1.98 25.64 22.60
CA VAL A 186 2.70 25.48 23.87
C VAL A 186 1.67 25.19 24.96
N PRO A 187 1.97 24.35 25.98
CA PRO A 187 1.05 24.10 27.09
C PRO A 187 0.50 25.39 27.72
N GLY A 188 -0.75 25.32 28.16
CA GLY A 188 -1.48 26.48 28.64
C GLY A 188 -2.88 26.14 29.13
N ASN A 189 -3.71 27.17 29.28
CA ASN A 189 -5.12 27.01 29.55
C ASN A 189 -5.94 28.13 28.89
N PHE A 190 -7.17 27.82 28.55
CA PHE A 190 -8.22 28.82 28.41
C PHE A 190 -9.34 28.48 29.39
N HIS A 191 -10.04 29.46 29.94
CA HIS A 191 -11.09 29.24 30.91
C HIS A 191 -12.28 30.16 30.70
N VAL A 192 -13.49 29.62 30.94
CA VAL A 192 -14.73 30.39 30.94
C VAL A 192 -15.03 30.77 32.38
N SER A 193 -15.18 32.07 32.64
CA SER A 193 -15.20 32.64 33.98
C SER A 193 -16.16 33.83 34.09
N THR A 194 -16.30 34.42 35.27
CA THR A 194 -16.88 35.77 35.43
C THR A 194 -15.85 36.89 35.56
N HIS A 195 -14.55 36.60 35.43
CA HIS A 195 -13.46 37.53 35.74
C HIS A 195 -13.50 38.81 34.89
N SER A 196 -13.87 38.69 33.62
CA SER A 196 -13.97 39.80 32.67
C SER A 196 -15.24 40.68 32.84
N ALA A 197 -16.11 40.40 33.82
CA ALA A 197 -17.35 41.14 34.07
C ALA A 197 -17.12 42.42 34.92
N THR A 198 -17.79 43.52 34.55
CA THR A 198 -17.73 44.81 35.26
C THR A 198 -18.13 44.73 36.75
N ALA A 199 -18.99 43.78 37.10
CA ALA A 199 -19.37 43.49 38.48
C ALA A 199 -19.34 41.98 38.73
N GLN A 200 -18.59 41.55 39.74
CA GLN A 200 -18.52 40.14 40.12
C GLN A 200 -19.80 39.70 40.84
N PRO A 201 -20.50 38.64 40.38
CA PRO A 201 -21.58 38.03 41.15
C PRO A 201 -21.03 37.35 42.41
N GLN A 202 -21.82 37.31 43.50
CA GLN A 202 -21.39 36.66 44.74
C GLN A 202 -21.42 35.12 44.64
N ASN A 203 -22.40 34.58 43.90
CA ASN A 203 -22.64 33.15 43.70
C ASN A 203 -22.92 32.85 42.22
N PRO A 204 -21.93 32.91 41.32
CA PRO A 204 -22.10 32.48 39.93
C PRO A 204 -22.31 30.96 39.85
N ASP A 205 -23.29 30.54 39.05
CA ASP A 205 -23.52 29.13 38.73
C ASP A 205 -22.68 28.73 37.50
N MET A 206 -21.81 27.73 37.67
CA MET A 206 -20.94 27.18 36.62
C MET A 206 -21.41 25.81 36.08
N THR A 207 -22.64 25.39 36.38
CA THR A 207 -23.28 24.26 35.68
C THR A 207 -23.40 24.57 34.19
N HIS A 208 -23.10 23.59 33.33
CA HIS A 208 -22.94 23.83 31.89
C HIS A 208 -23.15 22.57 31.04
N ILE A 209 -23.37 22.79 29.75
CA ILE A 209 -23.38 21.76 28.69
C ILE A 209 -22.37 22.16 27.61
N ILE A 210 -21.45 21.27 27.26
CA ILE A 210 -20.50 21.47 26.16
C ILE A 210 -21.08 20.83 24.89
N HIS A 211 -21.42 21.64 23.89
CA HIS A 211 -21.94 21.14 22.60
C HIS A 211 -20.81 20.74 21.65
N LYS A 212 -19.75 21.57 21.61
CA LYS A 212 -18.59 21.36 20.74
C LYS A 212 -17.34 21.96 21.38
N LEU A 213 -16.26 21.18 21.41
CA LEU A 213 -14.90 21.70 21.50
C LEU A 213 -14.07 20.99 20.42
N SER A 214 -13.53 21.73 19.46
CA SER A 214 -12.66 21.20 18.41
C SER A 214 -11.46 22.10 18.14
N PHE A 215 -10.37 21.50 17.68
CA PHE A 215 -9.07 22.15 17.45
C PHE A 215 -8.64 21.91 15.99
N GLY A 216 -8.30 22.98 15.25
CA GLY A 216 -8.01 22.92 13.81
C GLY A 216 -9.23 22.61 12.92
N ASP A 217 -8.96 22.14 11.70
CA ASP A 217 -9.99 21.79 10.71
C ASP A 217 -10.95 20.72 11.25
N THR A 218 -12.27 20.93 11.06
CA THR A 218 -13.27 19.90 11.35
C THR A 218 -13.31 18.84 10.25
N LEU A 219 -12.51 17.77 10.40
CA LEU A 219 -12.52 16.61 9.51
C LEU A 219 -13.86 15.85 9.58
N GLN A 220 -14.76 16.08 8.62
CA GLN A 220 -15.98 15.27 8.43
C GLN A 220 -15.71 14.00 7.58
N VAL A 221 -14.63 13.28 7.89
CA VAL A 221 -14.27 12.06 7.15
C VAL A 221 -15.01 10.86 7.75
N GLN A 222 -16.04 10.37 7.05
CA GLN A 222 -16.94 9.30 7.49
C GLN A 222 -16.26 8.00 7.96
N ASN A 223 -15.02 7.76 7.51
CA ASN A 223 -14.24 6.55 7.80
C ASN A 223 -13.16 6.73 8.88
N VAL A 224 -13.03 7.91 9.50
CA VAL A 224 -12.01 8.17 10.56
C VAL A 224 -12.67 8.24 11.93
N HIS A 225 -12.69 7.13 12.64
CA HIS A 225 -13.08 7.07 14.05
C HIS A 225 -11.99 7.72 14.93
N GLY A 226 -12.04 9.04 15.06
CA GLY A 226 -11.11 9.84 15.87
C GLY A 226 -11.80 10.72 16.91
N ALA A 227 -11.09 11.03 18.00
CA ALA A 227 -11.61 11.80 19.13
C ALA A 227 -11.51 13.32 18.91
N PHE A 228 -12.17 13.82 17.85
CA PHE A 228 -12.11 15.24 17.44
C PHE A 228 -13.05 16.17 18.24
N ASN A 229 -14.03 15.62 18.96
CA ASN A 229 -14.96 16.36 19.81
C ASN A 229 -15.33 15.52 21.04
N ALA A 230 -14.32 15.09 21.82
CA ALA A 230 -14.50 14.17 22.95
C ALA A 230 -15.35 14.75 24.10
N LEU A 231 -15.52 16.07 24.18
CA LEU A 231 -16.45 16.75 25.10
C LEU A 231 -17.82 17.09 24.47
N GLY A 232 -18.10 16.68 23.23
CA GLY A 232 -19.38 16.95 22.57
C GLY A 232 -20.55 16.24 23.25
N GLY A 233 -21.48 17.01 23.79
CA GLY A 233 -22.61 16.51 24.59
C GLY A 233 -22.29 16.27 26.07
N ALA A 234 -21.17 16.79 26.59
CA ALA A 234 -20.85 16.67 28.01
C ALA A 234 -21.76 17.58 28.86
N ASP A 235 -22.54 16.97 29.74
CA ASP A 235 -23.50 17.63 30.64
C ASP A 235 -22.96 17.72 32.08
N ARG A 236 -23.09 18.89 32.69
CA ARG A 236 -22.76 19.21 34.09
C ARG A 236 -23.90 20.00 34.77
N LEU A 237 -25.15 19.67 34.47
CA LEU A 237 -26.33 20.29 35.11
C LEU A 237 -26.61 19.76 36.53
N THR A 238 -25.99 18.64 36.90
CA THR A 238 -26.19 17.95 38.20
C THR A 238 -25.02 18.11 39.17
N SER A 239 -23.97 18.85 38.79
CA SER A 239 -22.82 19.16 39.64
C SER A 239 -23.10 20.33 40.59
N ASN A 240 -22.14 20.64 41.47
CA ASN A 240 -22.29 21.77 42.40
C ASN A 240 -22.16 23.12 41.64
N PRO A 241 -23.16 24.02 41.68
CA PRO A 241 -23.11 25.33 41.02
C PRO A 241 -21.87 26.18 41.32
N LEU A 242 -21.31 26.05 42.54
CA LEU A 242 -20.15 26.82 43.01
C LEU A 242 -18.81 26.08 42.82
N ALA A 243 -18.78 24.97 42.09
CA ALA A 243 -17.54 24.25 41.79
C ALA A 243 -16.83 24.80 40.54
N SER A 244 -15.50 24.74 40.56
CA SER A 244 -14.67 24.83 39.37
C SER A 244 -14.60 23.48 38.66
N HIS A 245 -14.64 23.51 37.33
CA HIS A 245 -14.56 22.34 36.49
C HIS A 245 -13.24 22.38 35.69
N ASP A 246 -12.27 21.54 36.07
CA ASP A 246 -11.02 21.39 35.34
C ASP A 246 -11.13 20.25 34.32
N TYR A 247 -11.12 20.61 33.04
CA TYR A 247 -10.91 19.72 31.91
C TYR A 247 -9.43 19.74 31.53
N ILE A 248 -8.77 18.58 31.66
CA ILE A 248 -7.38 18.36 31.28
C ILE A 248 -7.38 17.68 29.91
N LEU A 249 -6.86 18.38 28.90
CA LEU A 249 -6.90 18.00 27.49
C LEU A 249 -5.48 17.65 27.01
N LYS A 250 -5.26 16.41 26.57
CA LYS A 250 -4.03 16.06 25.84
C LYS A 250 -4.32 16.02 24.34
N ILE A 251 -3.81 17.04 23.64
CA ILE A 251 -4.04 17.31 22.22
C ILE A 251 -3.04 16.51 21.37
N VAL A 252 -3.51 15.89 20.28
CA VAL A 252 -2.74 15.03 19.38
C VAL A 252 -2.90 15.55 17.94
N PRO A 253 -1.84 16.14 17.34
CA PRO A 253 -1.86 16.59 15.95
C PRO A 253 -2.23 15.46 14.99
N THR A 254 -3.16 15.75 14.08
CA THR A 254 -3.77 14.77 13.16
C THR A 254 -3.84 15.34 11.75
N VAL A 255 -3.04 14.78 10.84
CA VAL A 255 -3.02 15.14 9.42
C VAL A 255 -3.85 14.16 8.63
N TYR A 256 -4.76 14.68 7.80
CA TYR A 256 -5.42 13.90 6.77
C TYR A 256 -4.84 14.25 5.41
N GLU A 257 -4.35 13.26 4.67
CA GLU A 257 -3.78 13.40 3.33
C GLU A 257 -4.65 12.64 2.31
N ASP A 258 -5.36 13.40 1.48
CA ASP A 258 -6.13 12.87 0.35
C ASP A 258 -5.19 12.42 -0.80
N LYS A 259 -5.71 11.58 -1.70
CA LYS A 259 -5.02 11.08 -2.90
C LYS A 259 -4.56 12.18 -3.84
N SER A 260 -5.16 13.37 -3.77
CA SER A 260 -4.69 14.55 -4.51
C SER A 260 -3.42 15.19 -3.94
N GLY A 261 -2.92 14.72 -2.79
CA GLY A 261 -1.81 15.33 -2.05
C GLY A 261 -2.24 16.54 -1.20
N LYS A 262 -3.53 16.87 -1.16
CA LYS A 262 -4.05 17.90 -0.25
C LYS A 262 -4.01 17.37 1.18
N GLN A 263 -3.32 18.10 2.04
CA GLN A 263 -3.28 17.86 3.47
C GLN A 263 -4.28 18.77 4.19
N GLN A 264 -4.82 18.29 5.32
CA GLN A 264 -5.67 19.05 6.24
C GLN A 264 -5.21 18.81 7.67
N TYR A 265 -5.18 19.88 8.47
CA TYR A 265 -4.61 19.88 9.82
C TYR A 265 -5.71 20.01 10.87
N SER A 266 -5.85 18.95 11.66
CA SER A 266 -6.83 18.82 12.73
C SER A 266 -6.14 18.32 13.99
N TYR A 267 -6.78 18.42 15.14
CA TYR A 267 -6.21 17.89 16.37
C TYR A 267 -7.27 17.08 17.13
N GLN A 268 -6.96 15.82 17.39
CA GLN A 268 -7.74 14.97 18.30
C GLN A 268 -7.36 15.31 19.74
N TYR A 269 -8.21 15.01 20.72
CA TYR A 269 -7.83 15.13 22.11
C TYR A 269 -8.44 14.04 22.99
N THR A 270 -7.71 13.68 24.04
CA THR A 270 -8.27 12.94 25.18
C THR A 270 -8.56 13.93 26.31
N VAL A 271 -9.59 13.63 27.11
CA VAL A 271 -10.02 14.48 28.22
C VAL A 271 -10.08 13.70 29.52
N ALA A 272 -9.61 14.32 30.61
CA ALA A 272 -9.93 13.95 31.98
C ALA A 272 -10.62 15.13 32.67
N ASN A 273 -11.62 14.88 33.52
CA ASN A 273 -12.38 15.90 34.22
C ASN A 273 -12.16 15.84 35.74
N LYS A 274 -12.13 16.99 36.39
CA LYS A 274 -12.04 17.16 37.84
C LYS A 274 -13.00 18.28 38.29
N GLU A 275 -13.67 18.08 39.42
CA GLU A 275 -14.56 19.05 40.05
C GLU A 275 -14.05 19.37 41.46
N TYR A 276 -14.04 20.65 41.85
CA TYR A 276 -13.61 21.10 43.19
C TYR A 276 -14.10 22.52 43.48
N VAL A 277 -14.39 22.83 44.74
CA VAL A 277 -14.61 24.21 45.19
C VAL A 277 -13.28 24.79 45.67
N ALA A 278 -12.93 25.98 45.20
CA ALA A 278 -11.71 26.69 45.58
C ALA A 278 -12.05 28.01 46.29
N TYR A 279 -11.45 28.24 47.45
CA TYR A 279 -11.62 29.47 48.23
C TYR A 279 -10.41 30.39 48.00
N SER A 280 -10.68 31.64 47.63
CA SER A 280 -9.67 32.70 47.58
C SER A 280 -9.18 33.06 48.99
N HIS A 281 -8.02 33.72 49.11
CA HIS A 281 -7.54 34.31 50.37
C HIS A 281 -8.53 35.30 51.01
N THR A 282 -9.48 35.85 50.23
CA THR A 282 -10.57 36.73 50.70
C THR A 282 -11.81 35.96 51.18
N GLY A 283 -11.77 34.63 51.22
CA GLY A 283 -12.92 33.76 51.52
C GLY A 283 -13.94 33.61 50.38
N ARG A 284 -13.85 34.43 49.33
CA ARG A 284 -14.72 34.35 48.16
C ARG A 284 -14.39 33.12 47.32
N ILE A 285 -15.43 32.45 46.82
CA ILE A 285 -15.33 31.42 45.80
C ILE A 285 -15.37 32.14 44.44
N ILE A 286 -14.42 31.85 43.56
CA ILE A 286 -14.42 32.31 42.17
C ILE A 286 -14.35 31.05 41.31
N PRO A 287 -15.49 30.43 40.98
CA PRO A 287 -15.51 29.22 40.18
C PRO A 287 -15.26 29.58 38.71
N ALA A 288 -14.64 28.66 37.96
CA ALA A 288 -14.47 28.79 36.52
C ALA A 288 -14.37 27.40 35.86
N ILE A 289 -14.61 27.36 34.56
CA ILE A 289 -14.54 26.16 33.73
C ILE A 289 -13.22 26.21 32.97
N TRP A 290 -12.21 25.48 33.46
CA TRP A 290 -10.84 25.49 32.96
C TRP A 290 -10.64 24.40 31.90
N PHE A 291 -10.07 24.78 30.77
CA PHE A 291 -9.58 23.87 29.74
C PHE A 291 -8.06 23.96 29.71
N ARG A 292 -7.40 23.17 30.56
CA ARG A 292 -5.95 23.03 30.60
C ARG A 292 -5.53 22.14 29.44
N TYR A 293 -4.65 22.61 28.57
CA TYR A 293 -4.26 21.88 27.37
C TYR A 293 -2.75 21.68 27.28
N ASP A 294 -2.37 20.50 26.78
CA ASP A 294 -0.99 20.04 26.65
C ASP A 294 -0.87 19.29 25.31
N LEU A 295 0.23 19.47 24.59
CA LEU A 295 0.44 18.91 23.24
C LEU A 295 1.21 17.58 23.31
N SER A 296 0.77 16.60 22.53
CA SER A 296 1.50 15.35 22.30
C SER A 296 2.63 15.56 21.29
N PRO A 297 3.85 15.03 21.54
CA PRO A 297 4.94 15.05 20.57
C PRO A 297 4.77 14.02 19.43
N ILE A 298 3.63 13.31 19.38
CA ILE A 298 3.32 12.30 18.36
C ILE A 298 2.20 12.81 17.47
N THR A 299 2.45 12.81 16.16
CA THR A 299 1.50 13.20 15.12
C THR A 299 0.95 11.95 14.41
N VAL A 300 -0.36 11.94 14.17
CA VAL A 300 -1.05 10.87 13.42
C VAL A 300 -1.25 11.30 11.98
N LYS A 301 -0.71 10.53 11.01
CA LYS A 301 -1.01 10.71 9.58
C LYS A 301 -2.04 9.68 9.13
N TYR A 302 -3.17 10.15 8.62
CA TYR A 302 -4.13 9.34 7.87
C TYR A 302 -3.87 9.59 6.38
N THR A 303 -3.42 8.56 5.65
CA THR A 303 -3.15 8.68 4.20
C THR A 303 -4.13 7.84 3.41
N GLU A 304 -4.88 8.44 2.49
CA GLU A 304 -5.75 7.69 1.57
C GLU A 304 -4.90 6.99 0.50
N ARG A 305 -4.94 5.66 0.47
CA ARG A 305 -4.28 4.85 -0.56
C ARG A 305 -5.32 4.05 -1.35
N ARG A 306 -5.05 3.83 -2.64
CA ARG A 306 -5.74 2.80 -3.44
C ARG A 306 -4.91 1.53 -3.42
N GLN A 307 -5.57 0.38 -3.35
CA GLN A 307 -4.87 -0.89 -3.50
C GLN A 307 -4.27 -0.99 -4.91
N PRO A 308 -2.97 -1.34 -5.05
CA PRO A 308 -2.32 -1.38 -6.35
C PRO A 308 -2.79 -2.59 -7.17
N LEU A 309 -2.87 -2.45 -8.49
CA LEU A 309 -3.40 -3.46 -9.43
C LEU A 309 -2.79 -4.87 -9.28
N TYR A 310 -1.55 -4.99 -8.80
CA TYR A 310 -0.94 -6.30 -8.53
C TYR A 310 -1.66 -7.09 -7.43
N ARG A 311 -2.39 -6.43 -6.51
CA ARG A 311 -3.18 -7.08 -5.45
C ARG A 311 -4.31 -7.90 -6.06
N PHE A 312 -5.15 -7.27 -6.86
CA PHE A 312 -6.24 -7.90 -7.63
C PHE A 312 -5.75 -9.07 -8.49
N ILE A 313 -4.59 -8.93 -9.16
CA ILE A 313 -3.99 -9.99 -9.98
C ILE A 313 -3.45 -11.14 -9.11
N THR A 314 -2.78 -10.84 -7.98
CA THR A 314 -2.17 -11.88 -7.13
C THR A 314 -3.18 -12.68 -6.31
N THR A 315 -4.26 -12.05 -5.82
CA THR A 315 -5.33 -12.75 -5.08
C THR A 315 -5.93 -13.89 -5.91
N ARG A 316 -6.09 -13.72 -7.23
CA ARG A 316 -6.63 -14.75 -8.13
C ARG A 316 -5.64 -15.83 -8.59
N VAL A 317 -4.33 -15.58 -8.50
CA VAL A 317 -3.29 -16.45 -9.11
C VAL A 317 -2.45 -17.20 -8.07
N THR A 318 -2.37 -16.72 -6.83
CA THR A 318 -1.47 -17.30 -5.81
C THR A 318 -2.14 -18.36 -4.93
N MET A 319 -2.21 -19.61 -5.42
CA MET A 319 -2.54 -20.78 -4.59
C MET A 319 -1.43 -21.11 -3.56
N LYS A 320 -1.24 -20.23 -2.56
CA LYS A 320 -0.33 -20.42 -1.44
C LYS A 320 -0.73 -19.56 -0.23
N PHE A 321 -1.69 -20.06 0.54
CA PHE A 321 -2.39 -19.31 1.58
C PHE A 321 -1.57 -18.86 2.80
N ASN A 322 -0.40 -19.46 3.07
CA ASN A 322 0.41 -19.11 4.24
C ASN A 322 1.31 -17.87 3.96
N PRO A 323 1.05 -16.71 4.61
CA PRO A 323 1.76 -15.46 4.30
C PRO A 323 3.25 -15.48 4.67
N PHE A 324 3.65 -16.33 5.62
CA PHE A 324 5.04 -16.44 6.05
C PHE A 324 5.94 -17.22 5.06
N VAL A 325 5.36 -17.89 4.05
CA VAL A 325 6.09 -18.79 3.13
C VAL A 325 6.22 -18.19 1.73
N THR A 326 7.17 -17.28 1.56
CA THR A 326 7.44 -16.55 0.31
C THR A 326 7.45 -17.39 -0.98
N SER A 327 6.93 -16.80 -2.06
CA SER A 327 7.00 -17.29 -3.45
C SER A 327 8.23 -16.76 -4.21
N ASP A 328 8.96 -15.79 -3.66
CA ASP A 328 10.04 -15.06 -4.32
C ASP A 328 11.17 -15.97 -4.84
N ARG A 329 11.51 -15.81 -6.13
CA ARG A 329 12.51 -16.62 -6.84
C ARG A 329 13.92 -16.47 -6.25
N SER A 330 14.30 -15.27 -5.85
CA SER A 330 15.63 -14.94 -5.34
C SER A 330 15.79 -15.40 -3.89
N LYS A 331 14.79 -15.16 -3.04
CA LYS A 331 14.76 -15.63 -1.64
C LYS A 331 14.77 -17.16 -1.57
N ASN A 332 13.98 -17.83 -2.42
CA ASN A 332 13.97 -19.30 -2.47
C ASN A 332 15.30 -19.88 -3.02
N ARG A 333 15.92 -19.27 -4.02
CA ARG A 333 17.29 -19.67 -4.47
C ARG A 333 18.33 -19.47 -3.36
N LYS A 334 18.36 -18.31 -2.69
CA LYS A 334 19.32 -18.04 -1.60
C LYS A 334 19.15 -19.04 -0.45
N ARG A 335 17.90 -19.35 -0.05
CA ARG A 335 17.58 -20.39 0.95
C ARG A 335 18.05 -21.80 0.54
N HIS A 336 17.91 -22.16 -0.74
CA HIS A 336 18.35 -23.48 -1.24
C HIS A 336 19.87 -23.66 -1.21
N PHE A 337 20.63 -22.73 -1.80
CA PHE A 337 22.09 -22.86 -1.86
C PHE A 337 22.77 -22.68 -0.49
N ASN A 338 22.25 -21.79 0.35
CA ASN A 338 22.82 -21.50 1.68
C ASN A 338 22.17 -22.37 2.79
N ALA A 339 21.49 -23.46 2.45
CA ALA A 339 20.84 -24.35 3.43
C ALA A 339 21.88 -24.98 4.39
N PRO A 340 21.59 -25.10 5.70
CA PRO A 340 22.46 -25.78 6.66
C PRO A 340 22.43 -27.31 6.47
N SER A 341 23.41 -28.02 7.06
CA SER A 341 23.64 -29.46 6.87
C SER A 341 22.40 -30.35 7.03
N HIS A 342 21.62 -30.15 8.10
CA HIS A 342 20.41 -30.94 8.36
C HIS A 342 19.29 -30.70 7.32
N VAL A 343 19.20 -29.48 6.76
CA VAL A 343 18.28 -29.18 5.66
C VAL A 343 18.81 -29.75 4.35
N ARG A 344 20.12 -29.62 4.07
CA ARG A 344 20.77 -30.24 2.89
C ARG A 344 20.53 -31.74 2.84
N ARG A 345 20.64 -32.45 3.96
CA ARG A 345 20.31 -33.89 4.05
C ARG A 345 18.86 -34.20 3.61
N LYS A 346 17.89 -33.35 3.96
CA LYS A 346 16.48 -33.51 3.55
C LYS A 346 16.25 -33.16 2.08
N ILE A 347 16.98 -32.18 1.54
CA ILE A 347 16.98 -31.82 0.11
C ILE A 347 17.58 -32.97 -0.74
N MET A 348 18.65 -33.60 -0.26
CA MET A 348 19.33 -34.73 -0.91
C MET A 348 18.61 -36.08 -0.71
N SER A 349 17.28 -36.11 -0.88
CA SER A 349 16.50 -37.33 -0.84
C SER A 349 16.32 -37.95 -2.24
N SER A 350 16.51 -39.26 -2.34
CA SER A 350 16.34 -40.04 -3.56
C SER A 350 15.01 -40.80 -3.57
N PRO A 351 14.40 -41.03 -4.75
CA PRO A 351 13.25 -41.92 -4.87
C PRO A 351 13.67 -43.39 -4.76
N LEU A 352 12.92 -44.21 -4.00
CA LEU A 352 13.18 -45.65 -3.88
C LEU A 352 12.72 -46.43 -5.13
N SER A 353 13.19 -47.68 -5.30
CA SER A 353 12.71 -48.61 -6.34
C SER A 353 11.24 -49.03 -6.12
N LYS A 354 10.59 -49.66 -7.11
CA LYS A 354 9.18 -50.07 -6.98
C LYS A 354 8.97 -51.08 -5.83
N GLU A 355 9.81 -52.11 -5.76
CA GLU A 355 9.76 -53.12 -4.69
C GLU A 355 10.00 -52.50 -3.31
N LEU A 356 11.02 -51.64 -3.16
CA LEU A 356 11.33 -50.99 -1.88
C LEU A 356 10.20 -50.03 -1.44
N ARG A 357 9.52 -49.36 -2.38
CA ARG A 357 8.31 -48.57 -2.08
C ARG A 357 7.15 -49.44 -1.60
N GLN A 358 6.95 -50.62 -2.18
CA GLN A 358 5.90 -51.53 -1.74
C GLN A 358 6.23 -52.14 -0.38
N LYS A 359 7.47 -52.58 -0.16
CA LYS A 359 7.95 -53.19 1.09
C LYS A 359 7.92 -52.24 2.29
N TYR A 360 8.25 -50.96 2.10
CA TYR A 360 8.37 -49.98 3.20
C TYR A 360 7.35 -48.84 3.15
N ASN A 361 6.43 -48.82 2.19
CA ASN A 361 5.40 -47.77 1.98
C ASN A 361 5.93 -46.32 1.94
N VAL A 362 7.20 -46.11 1.59
CA VAL A 362 7.86 -44.80 1.54
C VAL A 362 8.33 -44.51 0.11
N ARG A 363 7.99 -43.32 -0.42
CA ARG A 363 8.31 -42.92 -1.81
C ARG A 363 9.78 -42.56 -2.03
N SER A 364 10.43 -41.98 -1.02
CA SER A 364 11.77 -41.38 -1.12
C SER A 364 12.43 -41.25 0.26
N MET A 365 13.75 -41.44 0.34
CA MET A 365 14.52 -41.37 1.58
C MET A 365 15.75 -40.45 1.43
N PRO A 366 16.19 -39.72 2.48
CA PRO A 366 17.50 -39.08 2.50
C PRO A 366 18.63 -40.11 2.33
N ILE A 367 19.48 -39.89 1.31
CA ILE A 367 20.62 -40.78 1.00
C ILE A 367 21.57 -40.86 2.21
N ARG A 368 22.02 -42.08 2.54
CA ARG A 368 23.11 -42.36 3.48
C ARG A 368 24.41 -42.68 2.73
N LYS A 369 25.49 -42.83 3.50
CA LYS A 369 26.62 -43.64 3.03
C LYS A 369 26.17 -45.11 3.01
N ASP A 370 26.82 -45.90 2.18
CA ASP A 370 26.66 -47.37 2.14
C ASP A 370 25.27 -47.84 1.64
N ASP A 371 24.46 -46.93 1.08
CA ASP A 371 23.25 -47.24 0.29
C ASP A 371 23.63 -47.66 -1.15
N GLU A 372 23.12 -48.79 -1.64
CA GLU A 372 23.23 -49.18 -3.06
C GLU A 372 22.32 -48.32 -3.96
N VAL A 373 22.86 -47.80 -5.08
CA VAL A 373 22.13 -46.88 -5.97
C VAL A 373 22.32 -47.17 -7.46
N GLN A 374 21.22 -47.30 -8.21
CA GLN A 374 21.23 -47.40 -9.67
C GLN A 374 20.98 -46.03 -10.31
N VAL A 375 21.91 -45.57 -11.16
CA VAL A 375 21.83 -44.25 -11.80
C VAL A 375 20.91 -44.31 -13.03
N VAL A 376 19.63 -43.95 -12.86
CA VAL A 376 18.66 -43.85 -13.96
C VAL A 376 18.92 -42.59 -14.80
N ILE A 377 19.75 -42.73 -15.84
CA ILE A 377 19.97 -41.66 -16.83
C ILE A 377 18.74 -41.55 -17.75
N THR A 378 17.78 -40.72 -17.35
CA THR A 378 16.84 -40.14 -18.33
C THR A 378 17.65 -39.32 -19.35
N ARG A 379 17.32 -39.44 -20.65
CA ARG A 379 18.11 -38.89 -21.77
C ARG A 379 18.55 -37.46 -21.46
N LEU A 380 19.87 -37.24 -21.40
CA LEU A 380 20.47 -35.97 -20.99
C LEU A 380 19.81 -34.79 -21.71
N LYS A 381 19.23 -33.85 -20.95
CA LYS A 381 18.71 -32.62 -21.52
C LYS A 381 19.88 -31.82 -22.10
N LEU A 382 19.91 -31.77 -23.43
CA LEU A 382 20.94 -31.13 -24.24
C LEU A 382 20.44 -29.75 -24.68
N ASP A 383 20.59 -28.77 -23.80
CA ASP A 383 20.35 -27.36 -24.11
C ASP A 383 21.31 -26.88 -25.22
N LYS A 384 20.91 -25.84 -25.97
CA LYS A 384 21.59 -25.43 -27.23
C LYS A 384 23.11 -25.27 -27.08
N ASP A 385 23.56 -24.64 -26.01
CA ASP A 385 24.99 -24.38 -25.80
C ASP A 385 25.75 -25.61 -25.31
N ARG A 386 25.06 -26.55 -24.63
CA ARG A 386 25.63 -27.85 -24.28
C ARG A 386 25.84 -28.73 -25.51
N LYS A 387 24.98 -28.62 -26.54
CA LYS A 387 25.21 -29.21 -27.88
C LYS A 387 26.43 -28.58 -28.57
N LYS A 388 26.47 -27.24 -28.70
CA LYS A 388 27.62 -26.52 -29.29
C LYS A 388 28.95 -26.89 -28.63
N ILE A 389 29.00 -27.05 -27.31
CA ILE A 389 30.22 -27.45 -26.58
C ILE A 389 30.64 -28.88 -26.94
N LEU A 390 29.70 -29.83 -27.08
CA LEU A 390 29.98 -31.19 -27.52
C LEU A 390 30.44 -31.24 -28.97
N GLU A 391 29.78 -30.52 -29.87
CA GLU A 391 30.15 -30.36 -31.28
C GLU A 391 31.56 -29.74 -31.42
N ARG A 392 31.88 -28.71 -30.63
CA ARG A 392 33.23 -28.10 -30.62
C ARG A 392 34.29 -29.09 -30.14
N LYS A 393 33.99 -29.88 -29.09
CA LYS A 393 34.90 -30.92 -28.58
C LYS A 393 35.08 -32.08 -29.58
N ALA A 394 34.03 -32.46 -30.31
CA ALA A 394 34.10 -33.46 -31.37
C ALA A 394 34.99 -32.97 -32.52
N LYS A 395 34.76 -31.74 -33.04
CA LYS A 395 35.59 -31.13 -34.08
C LYS A 395 37.06 -31.03 -33.68
N SER A 396 37.38 -30.58 -32.46
CA SER A 396 38.77 -30.56 -31.99
C SER A 396 39.43 -31.94 -31.93
N ARG A 397 38.65 -33.02 -31.71
CA ARG A 397 39.15 -34.40 -31.69
C ARG A 397 39.34 -34.99 -33.10
N GLN A 398 38.64 -34.48 -34.12
CA GLN A 398 38.90 -34.81 -35.53
C GLN A 398 40.13 -34.06 -36.05
N VAL A 399 40.21 -32.74 -35.84
CA VAL A 399 41.39 -31.94 -36.22
C VAL A 399 42.68 -32.48 -35.58
N GLY A 400 42.61 -32.95 -34.33
CA GLY A 400 43.72 -33.62 -33.64
C GLY A 400 44.02 -35.07 -34.09
N LYS A 401 43.19 -35.67 -34.97
CA LYS A 401 43.48 -36.94 -35.67
C LYS A 401 44.01 -36.72 -37.09
N GLU A 402 43.74 -35.57 -37.68
CA GLU A 402 44.16 -35.19 -39.04
C GLU A 402 45.53 -34.50 -39.01
N LYS A 403 45.82 -33.66 -37.99
CA LYS A 403 47.18 -33.18 -37.72
C LYS A 403 48.10 -34.36 -37.38
N GLY A 404 48.99 -34.70 -38.32
CA GLY A 404 49.92 -35.84 -38.22
C GLY A 404 49.76 -36.87 -39.34
N LYS A 405 48.69 -36.79 -40.14
CA LYS A 405 48.53 -37.59 -41.37
C LYS A 405 48.81 -36.74 -42.60
N TYR A 406 50.06 -36.77 -43.06
CA TYR A 406 50.36 -36.43 -44.45
C TYR A 406 49.74 -37.51 -45.35
N LYS A 407 49.16 -37.09 -46.47
CA LYS A 407 48.79 -38.02 -47.55
C LYS A 407 50.03 -38.31 -48.40
N GLU A 408 50.12 -39.51 -48.96
CA GLU A 408 51.22 -39.90 -49.86
C GLU A 408 51.32 -38.97 -51.09
N GLU A 409 50.17 -38.53 -51.64
CA GLU A 409 50.07 -37.49 -52.70
C GLU A 409 50.79 -36.16 -52.39
N LEU A 410 51.04 -35.87 -51.11
CA LEU A 410 51.72 -34.65 -50.65
C LEU A 410 53.22 -34.87 -50.36
N ILE A 411 53.66 -36.12 -50.34
CA ILE A 411 55.07 -36.50 -50.13
C ILE A 411 55.77 -36.60 -51.49
N GLU A 412 55.13 -37.21 -52.49
CA GLU A 412 55.63 -37.23 -53.89
C GLU A 412 55.87 -35.80 -54.41
N LYS A 413 54.92 -34.89 -54.16
CA LYS A 413 55.02 -33.46 -54.55
C LYS A 413 55.99 -32.61 -53.72
N MET A 414 56.89 -33.26 -52.98
CA MET A 414 58.07 -32.66 -52.35
C MET A 414 59.37 -33.33 -52.81
N GLN A 415 59.33 -34.17 -53.85
CA GLN A 415 60.47 -34.88 -54.44
C GLN A 415 60.65 -34.62 -55.95
N GLU A 416 59.78 -33.80 -56.54
CA GLU A 416 60.00 -33.04 -57.80
C GLU A 416 60.33 -31.58 -57.47
#